data_AF-A0A9N9LMZ4-F1
#
_entry.id   AF-A0A9N9LMZ4-F1
#
_cell.length_a   1.000
_cell.length_b   1.000
_cell.length_c   1.000
_cell.angle_alpha   90.00
_cell.angle_beta   90.00
_cell.angle_gamma   90.00
#
_symmetry.space_group_name_H-M   'P 1'
#
loop_
_entity.id
_entity.type
_entity.pdbx_description
1 polymer ?
#
loop_
_entity_poly.entity_id
_entity_poly.type
_entity_poly.pdbx_seq_one_letter_code
_entity_poly.pdbx_strand_id
1 'polypeptide(L)'
;MAMTAMIGEGIFTQDGPAWKHSREVLRKQFMRMQYQNLKGFREHLENLIGRMNNAPSGITDLQPMFYRLTLGTTIARILVQPVESFEHEIGDLFSKAFDKASLVTGTRARLGDLYFIYRPRGFFKACETIKTYTYQFVAEALKRESDCPAESEKSSFIADLYQDKQKLQLAGEQVLNILIAGRDTTVATLSYAFHLLLGNPKILECLRREIDTVVGDEKEVTRVHIQQMPYLRNVLQESKADQQALQPDIR
;
A
#
# COMPACT_ATOMS: atom_id res chain seq x y z
N MET A 1 14.62 -14.12 -8.52
CA MET A 1 14.57 -15.41 -7.77
C MET A 1 14.25 -15.23 -6.28
N ALA A 2 15.01 -14.44 -5.51
CA ALA A 2 14.79 -14.30 -4.07
C ALA A 2 13.36 -13.83 -3.68
N MET A 3 12.80 -12.90 -4.46
CA MET A 3 11.47 -12.32 -4.23
C MET A 3 10.31 -13.15 -4.80
N THR A 4 10.57 -13.98 -5.81
CA THR A 4 9.55 -14.75 -6.55
C THR A 4 8.69 -15.64 -5.65
N ALA A 5 9.25 -16.14 -4.55
CA ALA A 5 8.51 -16.93 -3.57
C ALA A 5 7.31 -16.15 -2.97
N MET A 6 7.53 -14.87 -2.66
CA MET A 6 6.51 -13.98 -2.08
C MET A 6 5.63 -13.39 -3.17
N ILE A 7 6.22 -12.71 -4.16
CA ILE A 7 5.48 -11.84 -5.10
C ILE A 7 5.18 -12.45 -6.46
N GLY A 8 5.66 -13.67 -6.71
CA GLY A 8 5.46 -14.34 -7.99
C GLY A 8 6.13 -13.60 -9.15
N GLU A 9 5.53 -13.71 -10.32
CA GLU A 9 5.95 -13.06 -11.55
C GLU A 9 5.27 -11.70 -11.70
N GLY A 10 6.07 -10.64 -11.71
CA GLY A 10 5.59 -9.30 -11.97
C GLY A 10 6.70 -8.28 -12.17
N ILE A 11 6.36 -7.00 -12.04
CA ILE A 11 7.27 -5.89 -12.40
C ILE A 11 8.62 -5.92 -11.67
N PHE A 12 8.70 -6.51 -10.47
CA PHE A 12 9.96 -6.62 -9.72
C PHE A 12 10.75 -7.91 -9.97
N THR A 13 10.17 -8.90 -10.66
CA THR A 13 10.78 -10.24 -10.82
C THR A 13 10.95 -10.68 -12.27
N GLN A 14 10.39 -9.94 -13.21
CA GLN A 14 10.49 -10.20 -14.65
C GLN A 14 11.42 -9.19 -15.33
N ASP A 15 11.99 -9.59 -16.46
CA ASP A 15 12.83 -8.78 -17.34
C ASP A 15 12.33 -8.81 -18.79
N GLY A 16 12.84 -7.93 -19.65
CA GLY A 16 12.61 -7.96 -21.10
C GLY A 16 11.14 -7.74 -21.51
N PRO A 17 10.62 -8.51 -22.50
CA PRO A 17 9.24 -8.35 -22.97
C PRO A 17 8.18 -8.55 -21.88
N ALA A 18 8.39 -9.50 -20.96
CA ALA A 18 7.45 -9.79 -19.87
C ALA A 18 7.36 -8.59 -18.91
N TRP A 19 8.51 -8.02 -18.52
CA TRP A 19 8.55 -6.79 -17.72
C TRP A 19 7.85 -5.62 -18.41
N LYS A 20 8.10 -5.43 -19.72
CA LYS A 20 7.47 -4.36 -20.51
C LYS A 20 5.94 -4.48 -20.47
N HIS A 21 5.44 -5.71 -20.64
CA HIS A 21 4.01 -6.00 -20.56
C HIS A 21 3.44 -5.65 -19.17
N SER A 22 4.03 -6.15 -18.08
CA SER A 22 3.59 -5.80 -16.71
C SER A 22 3.61 -4.29 -16.45
N ARG A 23 4.66 -3.59 -16.91
CA ARG A 23 4.78 -2.14 -16.77
C ARG A 23 3.68 -1.38 -17.51
N GLU A 24 3.32 -1.82 -18.72
CA GLU A 24 2.24 -1.20 -19.50
C GLU A 24 0.88 -1.36 -18.81
N VAL A 25 0.60 -2.54 -18.26
CA VAL A 25 -0.63 -2.81 -17.51
C VAL A 25 -0.70 -1.95 -16.24
N LEU A 26 0.37 -1.93 -15.45
CA LEU A 26 0.44 -1.11 -14.23
C LEU A 26 0.33 0.39 -14.54
N ARG A 27 0.94 0.88 -15.62
CA ARG A 27 0.87 2.29 -16.02
C ARG A 27 -0.58 2.73 -16.26
N LYS A 28 -1.39 1.93 -16.94
CA LYS A 28 -2.82 2.23 -17.17
C LYS A 28 -3.56 2.38 -15.85
N GLN A 29 -3.28 1.51 -14.88
CA GLN A 29 -3.92 1.59 -13.57
C GLN A 29 -3.52 2.82 -12.78
N PHE A 30 -2.23 3.17 -12.74
CA PHE A 30 -1.81 4.38 -12.05
C PHE A 30 -2.42 5.65 -12.66
N MET A 31 -2.57 5.71 -13.99
CA MET A 31 -3.29 6.81 -14.64
C MET A 31 -4.75 6.88 -14.18
N ARG A 32 -5.46 5.75 -14.08
CA ARG A 32 -6.84 5.72 -13.54
C ARG A 32 -6.89 6.19 -12.09
N MET A 33 -5.95 5.72 -11.26
CA MET A 33 -5.84 6.14 -9.86
C MET A 33 -5.64 7.64 -9.68
N GLN A 34 -5.01 8.34 -10.64
CA GLN A 34 -4.85 9.80 -10.57
C GLN A 34 -6.20 10.54 -10.61
N TYR A 35 -7.21 9.99 -11.27
CA TYR A 35 -8.54 10.59 -11.42
C TYR A 35 -9.60 10.00 -10.48
N GLN A 36 -9.28 8.96 -9.71
CA GLN A 36 -10.18 8.45 -8.66
C GLN A 36 -10.32 9.47 -7.53
N ASN A 37 -11.55 9.72 -7.08
CA ASN A 37 -11.86 10.57 -5.93
C ASN A 37 -11.20 10.03 -4.64
N LEU A 38 -11.09 10.87 -3.61
CA LEU A 38 -10.60 10.49 -2.28
C LEU A 38 -11.65 9.70 -1.46
N LYS A 39 -12.79 9.38 -2.08
CA LYS A 39 -13.84 8.53 -1.52
C LYS A 39 -13.26 7.16 -1.13
N GLY A 40 -13.54 6.69 0.07
CA GLY A 40 -12.95 5.48 0.67
C GLY A 40 -11.67 5.73 1.48
N PHE A 41 -10.96 6.84 1.29
CA PHE A 41 -9.82 7.19 2.15
C PHE A 41 -10.29 7.63 3.55
N ARG A 42 -11.42 8.34 3.60
CA ARG A 42 -12.06 8.85 4.83
C ARG A 42 -12.34 7.72 5.82
N GLU A 43 -12.98 6.63 5.41
CA GLU A 43 -13.33 5.51 6.29
C GLU A 43 -12.09 4.90 6.94
N HIS A 44 -11.00 4.74 6.19
CA HIS A 44 -9.74 4.24 6.74
C HIS A 44 -9.07 5.22 7.72
N LEU A 45 -9.16 6.53 7.46
CA LEU A 45 -8.68 7.56 8.38
C LEU A 45 -9.53 7.63 9.66
N GLU A 46 -10.85 7.58 9.53
CA GLU A 46 -11.78 7.57 10.67
C GLU A 46 -11.57 6.34 11.54
N ASN A 47 -11.33 5.18 10.93
CA ASN A 47 -10.94 3.97 11.66
C ASN A 47 -9.61 4.12 12.40
N LEU A 48 -8.61 4.78 11.79
CA LEU A 48 -7.32 5.05 12.44
C LEU A 48 -7.50 6.02 13.62
N ILE A 49 -8.22 7.13 13.41
CA ILE A 49 -8.48 8.15 14.44
C ILE A 49 -9.30 7.53 15.59
N GLY A 50 -10.32 6.73 15.27
CA GLY A 50 -11.11 6.00 16.26
C GLY A 50 -10.25 5.06 17.11
N ARG A 51 -9.31 4.34 16.50
CA ARG A 51 -8.35 3.50 17.24
C ARG A 51 -7.40 4.31 18.12
N MET A 52 -6.96 5.47 17.66
CA MET A 52 -6.14 6.38 18.47
C MET A 52 -6.92 6.92 19.67
N ASN A 53 -8.18 7.33 19.46
CA ASN A 53 -9.02 7.87 20.53
C ASN A 53 -9.42 6.81 21.58
N ASN A 54 -9.56 5.55 21.15
CA ASN A 54 -9.89 4.43 22.03
C ASN A 54 -8.64 3.73 22.62
N ALA A 55 -7.44 4.20 22.29
CA ALA A 55 -6.21 3.63 22.85
C ALA A 55 -6.15 3.93 24.36
N PRO A 56 -5.65 3.00 25.18
CA PRO A 56 -5.43 3.27 26.60
C PRO A 56 -4.49 4.47 26.78
N SER A 57 -4.70 5.24 27.84
CA SER A 57 -3.86 6.40 28.14
C SER A 57 -2.39 5.98 28.28
N GLY A 58 -1.51 6.59 27.47
CA GLY A 58 -0.08 6.29 27.49
C GLY A 58 0.57 6.31 26.11
N ILE A 59 1.65 5.54 25.97
CA ILE A 59 2.43 5.44 24.74
C ILE A 59 1.66 4.59 23.73
N THR A 60 1.37 5.16 22.57
CA THR A 60 0.71 4.47 21.46
C THR A 60 1.69 4.30 20.30
N ASP A 61 1.87 3.05 19.86
CA ASP A 61 2.64 2.75 18.65
C ASP A 61 1.78 2.98 17.39
N LEU A 62 2.18 3.97 16.59
CA LEU A 62 1.49 4.33 15.34
C LEU A 62 1.85 3.41 14.17
N GLN A 63 2.97 2.69 14.22
CA GLN A 63 3.44 1.90 13.08
C GLN A 63 2.46 0.78 12.68
N PRO A 64 1.91 -0.04 13.60
CA PRO A 64 0.87 -1.02 13.26
C PRO A 64 -0.40 -0.38 12.67
N MET A 65 -0.73 0.84 13.10
CA MET A 65 -1.88 1.59 12.57
C MET A 65 -1.63 2.06 11.14
N PHE A 66 -0.43 2.55 10.84
CA PHE A 66 -0.03 2.90 9.48
C PHE A 66 0.02 1.68 8.55
N TYR A 67 0.48 0.52 9.01
CA TYR A 67 0.41 -0.72 8.21
C TYR A 67 -1.01 -1.09 7.83
N ARG A 68 -1.98 -0.96 8.76
CA ARG A 68 -3.40 -1.20 8.47
C ARG A 68 -3.98 -0.15 7.53
N LEU A 69 -3.70 1.13 7.77
CA LEU A 69 -4.17 2.24 6.93
C LEU A 69 -3.68 2.08 5.48
N THR A 70 -2.38 1.88 5.31
CA THR A 70 -1.76 1.79 3.98
C THR A 70 -2.22 0.54 3.24
N LEU A 71 -2.35 -0.60 3.91
CA LEU A 71 -2.89 -1.81 3.30
C LEU A 71 -4.33 -1.62 2.84
N GLY A 72 -5.21 -1.14 3.72
CA GLY A 72 -6.63 -0.91 3.42
C GLY A 72 -6.80 0.07 2.25
N THR A 73 -6.14 1.22 2.33
CA THR A 73 -6.22 2.24 1.27
C THR A 73 -5.62 1.78 -0.05
N THR A 74 -4.54 1.00 -0.04
CA THR A 74 -3.94 0.45 -1.27
C THR A 74 -4.86 -0.57 -1.93
N ILE A 75 -5.46 -1.48 -1.16
CA ILE A 75 -6.43 -2.46 -1.66
C ILE A 75 -7.68 -1.75 -2.21
N ALA A 76 -8.26 -0.83 -1.44
CA ALA A 76 -9.44 -0.07 -1.84
C ALA A 76 -9.25 0.63 -3.18
N ARG A 77 -8.07 1.22 -3.41
CA ARG A 77 -7.77 1.93 -4.67
C ARG A 77 -7.47 1.00 -5.84
N ILE A 78 -6.71 -0.07 -5.61
CA ILE A 78 -6.31 -0.98 -6.69
C ILE A 78 -7.50 -1.82 -7.15
N LEU A 79 -8.27 -2.35 -6.22
CA LEU A 79 -9.38 -3.26 -6.51
C LEU A 79 -10.71 -2.54 -6.66
N VAL A 80 -10.78 -1.24 -6.34
CA VAL A 80 -12.01 -0.44 -6.42
C VAL A 80 -13.13 -1.07 -5.57
N GLN A 81 -12.76 -1.60 -4.40
CA GLN A 81 -13.69 -2.24 -3.47
C GLN A 81 -13.76 -1.47 -2.16
N PRO A 82 -14.95 -1.32 -1.55
CA PRO A 82 -15.05 -0.92 -0.16
C PRO A 82 -14.42 -2.04 0.69
N VAL A 83 -13.42 -1.69 1.49
CA VAL A 83 -12.71 -2.67 2.31
C VAL A 83 -13.47 -2.82 3.63
N GLU A 84 -14.73 -3.24 3.53
CA GLU A 84 -15.48 -3.80 4.66
C GLU A 84 -14.95 -5.21 5.00
N SER A 85 -14.25 -5.86 4.05
CA SER A 85 -13.86 -7.28 4.08
C SER A 85 -12.65 -7.64 4.96
N PHE A 86 -12.04 -6.70 5.69
CA PHE A 86 -11.06 -7.06 6.73
C PHE A 86 -11.76 -7.21 8.08
N GLU A 87 -12.49 -8.31 8.24
CA GLU A 87 -12.83 -8.81 9.57
C GLU A 87 -11.55 -8.86 10.41
N HIS A 88 -11.66 -8.48 11.68
CA HIS A 88 -10.53 -8.25 12.59
C HIS A 88 -9.48 -9.37 12.60
N GLU A 89 -9.90 -10.64 12.44
CA GLU A 89 -9.01 -11.79 12.48
C GLU A 89 -8.30 -12.06 11.15
N ILE A 90 -9.02 -11.92 10.03
CA ILE A 90 -8.53 -12.18 8.68
C ILE A 90 -7.47 -11.16 8.27
N GLY A 91 -7.74 -9.87 8.52
CA GLY A 91 -6.78 -8.79 8.25
C GLY A 91 -5.51 -8.90 9.09
N ASP A 92 -5.64 -9.39 10.32
CA ASP A 92 -4.51 -9.58 11.23
C ASP A 92 -3.63 -10.77 10.79
N LEU A 93 -4.22 -11.86 10.32
CA LEU A 93 -3.48 -12.99 9.77
C LEU A 93 -2.73 -12.60 8.50
N PHE A 94 -3.40 -11.91 7.56
CA PHE A 94 -2.77 -11.40 6.35
C PHE A 94 -1.60 -10.47 6.67
N SER A 95 -1.81 -9.49 7.56
CA SER A 95 -0.77 -8.53 7.94
C SER A 95 0.45 -9.21 8.57
N LYS A 96 0.24 -10.15 9.50
CA LYS A 96 1.34 -10.92 10.12
C LYS A 96 2.10 -11.76 9.10
N ALA A 97 1.39 -12.40 8.16
CA ALA A 97 2.02 -13.15 7.08
C ALA A 97 2.84 -12.21 6.20
N PHE A 98 2.29 -11.04 5.84
CA PHE A 98 2.96 -10.03 5.05
C PHE A 98 4.25 -9.54 5.70
N ASP A 99 4.22 -9.16 6.97
CA ASP A 99 5.40 -8.69 7.71
C ASP A 99 6.52 -9.74 7.73
N LYS A 100 6.15 -11.00 8.00
CA LYS A 100 7.09 -12.12 8.00
C LYS A 100 7.69 -12.35 6.62
N ALA A 101 6.86 -12.36 5.58
CA ALA A 101 7.33 -12.60 4.22
C ALA A 101 8.17 -11.44 3.69
N SER A 102 7.79 -10.19 3.95
CA SER A 102 8.56 -8.99 3.59
C SER A 102 9.94 -9.00 4.24
N LEU A 103 10.02 -9.24 5.56
CA LEU A 103 11.29 -9.27 6.29
C LEU A 103 12.24 -10.34 5.73
N VAL A 104 11.72 -11.56 5.54
CA VAL A 104 12.53 -12.68 5.04
C VAL A 104 12.93 -12.45 3.59
N THR A 105 12.03 -11.92 2.76
CA THR A 105 12.31 -11.59 1.36
C THR A 105 13.37 -10.51 1.25
N GLY A 106 13.33 -9.47 2.08
CA GLY A 106 14.36 -8.43 2.12
C GLY A 106 15.74 -8.98 2.48
N THR A 107 15.82 -9.88 3.47
CA THR A 107 17.10 -10.56 3.80
C THR A 107 17.57 -11.45 2.68
N ARG A 108 16.66 -12.23 2.05
CA ARG A 108 16.98 -13.08 0.90
C ARG A 108 17.48 -12.26 -0.29
N ALA A 109 16.90 -11.08 -0.54
CA ALA A 109 17.34 -10.19 -1.60
C ALA A 109 18.77 -9.67 -1.37
N ARG A 110 19.11 -9.29 -0.13
CA ARG A 110 20.48 -8.86 0.24
C ARG A 110 21.52 -9.97 0.11
N LEU A 111 21.12 -11.23 0.22
CA LEU A 111 22.03 -12.38 0.05
C LEU A 111 22.32 -12.73 -1.42
N GLY A 112 21.68 -12.06 -2.38
CA GLY A 112 21.89 -12.32 -3.81
C GLY A 112 21.70 -13.79 -4.15
N ASP A 113 22.69 -14.39 -4.82
CA ASP A 113 22.63 -15.80 -5.24
C ASP A 113 22.61 -16.79 -4.07
N LEU A 114 23.04 -16.38 -2.88
CA LEU A 114 23.04 -17.21 -1.66
C LEU A 114 21.69 -17.16 -0.91
N TYR A 115 20.64 -16.59 -1.51
CA TYR A 115 19.32 -16.45 -0.89
C TYR A 115 18.74 -17.78 -0.36
N PHE A 116 19.14 -18.91 -0.94
CA PHE A 116 18.64 -20.24 -0.59
C PHE A 116 19.08 -20.68 0.82
N ILE A 117 20.19 -20.16 1.34
CA ILE A 117 20.72 -20.48 2.67
C ILE A 117 19.80 -19.96 3.76
N TYR A 118 19.19 -18.79 3.55
CA TYR A 118 18.28 -18.18 4.53
C TYR A 118 16.83 -18.65 4.30
N ARG A 119 16.45 -19.71 5.01
CA ARG A 119 15.13 -20.37 4.92
C ARG A 119 14.46 -20.55 6.30
N PRO A 120 14.07 -19.46 6.97
CA PRO A 120 13.41 -19.56 8.28
C PRO A 120 12.06 -20.30 8.21
N ARG A 121 11.71 -20.98 9.30
CA ARG A 121 10.47 -21.77 9.40
C ARG A 121 9.23 -20.89 9.19
N GLY A 122 8.28 -21.40 8.40
CA GLY A 122 7.02 -20.73 8.10
C GLY A 122 7.09 -19.57 7.08
N PHE A 123 8.25 -19.30 6.46
CA PHE A 123 8.35 -18.31 5.37
C PHE A 123 7.44 -18.67 4.19
N PHE A 124 7.53 -19.90 3.69
CA PHE A 124 6.70 -20.35 2.57
C PHE A 124 5.21 -20.39 2.92
N LYS A 125 4.87 -20.72 4.18
CA LYS A 125 3.49 -20.67 4.64
C LYS A 125 2.95 -19.24 4.63
N ALA A 126 3.76 -18.27 5.05
CA ALA A 126 3.39 -16.86 4.97
C ALA A 126 3.21 -16.39 3.52
N CYS A 127 4.10 -16.80 2.60
CA CYS A 127 3.97 -16.50 1.17
C CYS A 127 2.67 -17.09 0.58
N GLU A 128 2.34 -18.34 0.94
CA GLU A 128 1.09 -18.99 0.53
C GLU A 128 -0.12 -18.21 1.05
N THR A 129 -0.16 -17.86 2.34
CA THR A 129 -1.23 -17.07 2.94
C THR A 129 -1.47 -15.76 2.19
N ILE A 130 -0.41 -14.98 1.92
CA ILE A 130 -0.52 -13.71 1.19
C ILE A 130 -1.10 -13.92 -0.21
N LYS A 131 -0.63 -14.94 -0.93
CA LYS A 131 -1.11 -15.28 -2.28
C LYS A 131 -2.59 -15.68 -2.25
N THR A 132 -2.99 -16.55 -1.32
CA THR A 132 -4.39 -16.98 -1.16
C THR A 132 -5.33 -15.80 -0.98
N TYR A 133 -5.02 -14.89 -0.04
CA TYR A 133 -5.83 -13.70 0.18
C TYR A 133 -5.84 -12.77 -1.02
N THR A 134 -4.68 -12.54 -1.65
CA THR A 134 -4.62 -11.70 -2.84
C THR A 134 -5.49 -12.26 -3.97
N TYR A 135 -5.50 -13.58 -4.16
CA TYR A 135 -6.32 -14.24 -5.18
C TYR A 135 -7.81 -14.16 -4.86
N GLN A 136 -8.18 -14.24 -3.58
CA GLN A 136 -9.57 -14.02 -3.13
C GLN A 136 -10.02 -12.60 -3.47
N PHE A 137 -9.22 -11.58 -3.15
CA PHE A 137 -9.59 -10.19 -3.46
C PHE A 137 -9.76 -9.95 -4.96
N VAL A 138 -8.88 -10.53 -5.78
CA VAL A 138 -8.98 -10.45 -7.25
C VAL A 138 -10.24 -11.17 -7.75
N ALA A 139 -10.55 -12.35 -7.22
CA ALA A 139 -11.75 -13.11 -7.59
C ALA A 139 -13.05 -12.38 -7.21
N GLU A 140 -13.09 -11.78 -6.02
CA GLU A 140 -14.22 -10.95 -5.58
C GLU A 140 -14.40 -9.70 -6.45
N ALA A 141 -13.29 -9.06 -6.85
CA ALA A 141 -13.33 -7.91 -7.74
C ALA A 141 -13.90 -8.28 -9.12
N LEU A 142 -13.47 -9.41 -9.68
CA LEU A 142 -13.99 -9.93 -10.95
C LEU A 142 -15.49 -10.27 -10.87
N LYS A 143 -15.91 -10.93 -9.79
CA LYS A 143 -17.32 -11.31 -9.60
C LYS A 143 -18.24 -10.09 -9.51
N ARG A 144 -17.81 -9.05 -8.79
CA ARG A 144 -18.61 -7.83 -8.65
C ARG A 144 -18.79 -7.11 -10.00
N GLU A 145 -17.75 -7.11 -10.83
CA GLU A 145 -17.80 -6.50 -12.17
C GLU A 145 -18.77 -7.24 -13.10
N SER A 146 -18.86 -8.58 -13.00
CA SER A 146 -19.87 -9.33 -13.74
C SER A 146 -21.30 -9.06 -13.25
N ASP A 147 -21.49 -8.86 -11.95
CA ASP A 147 -22.81 -8.69 -11.35
C ASP A 147 -23.37 -7.27 -11.54
N CYS A 148 -22.51 -6.24 -11.57
CA CYS A 148 -22.90 -4.82 -11.68
C CYS A 148 -22.16 -4.06 -12.80
N PRO A 149 -22.47 -4.30 -14.09
CA PRO A 149 -21.79 -3.64 -15.20
C PRO A 149 -22.09 -2.12 -15.29
N ALA A 150 -23.17 -1.62 -14.70
CA ALA A 150 -23.54 -0.20 -14.73
C ALA A 150 -22.72 0.68 -13.76
N GLU A 151 -22.15 0.12 -12.69
CA GLU A 151 -21.15 0.82 -11.85
C GLU A 151 -19.74 0.77 -12.47
N SER A 152 -19.56 0.02 -13.58
CA SER A 152 -18.28 -0.31 -14.22
C SER A 152 -17.80 0.68 -15.29
N GLU A 153 -18.38 1.89 -15.39
CA GLU A 153 -17.89 2.96 -16.30
C GLU A 153 -16.38 3.23 -16.17
N LYS A 154 -15.76 2.77 -15.09
CA LYS A 154 -14.30 2.60 -14.96
C LYS A 154 -13.94 1.13 -15.14
N SER A 155 -13.59 0.73 -16.36
CA SER A 155 -12.93 -0.56 -16.68
C SER A 155 -11.98 -0.96 -15.54
N SER A 156 -12.29 -2.04 -14.82
CA SER A 156 -11.49 -2.45 -13.67
C SER A 156 -10.11 -2.84 -14.16
N PHE A 157 -9.06 -2.40 -13.48
CA PHE A 157 -7.70 -2.89 -13.74
C PHE A 157 -7.61 -4.42 -13.73
N ILE A 158 -8.47 -5.03 -12.90
CA ILE A 158 -8.56 -6.48 -12.80
C ILE A 158 -9.19 -7.10 -14.05
N ALA A 159 -10.19 -6.46 -14.66
CA ALA A 159 -10.71 -6.88 -15.96
C ALA A 159 -9.67 -6.76 -17.07
N ASP A 160 -8.89 -5.68 -17.12
CA ASP A 160 -7.82 -5.55 -18.11
C ASP A 160 -6.77 -6.65 -17.95
N LEU A 161 -6.42 -7.00 -16.71
CA LEU A 161 -5.53 -8.12 -16.39
C LEU A 161 -6.11 -9.48 -16.79
N TYR A 162 -7.44 -9.61 -16.77
CA TYR A 162 -8.14 -10.87 -17.07
C TYR A 162 -8.48 -11.04 -18.57
N GLN A 163 -8.76 -9.94 -19.28
CA GLN A 163 -9.01 -9.94 -20.73
C GLN A 163 -7.81 -10.42 -21.53
N ASP A 164 -6.60 -10.19 -21.03
CA ASP A 164 -5.37 -10.71 -21.61
C ASP A 164 -5.15 -12.21 -21.28
N LYS A 165 -6.18 -13.06 -21.46
CA LYS A 165 -6.17 -14.55 -21.35
C LYS A 165 -5.25 -15.19 -20.29
N GLN A 166 -4.96 -14.49 -19.20
CA GLN A 166 -3.99 -14.92 -18.20
C GLN A 166 -4.73 -15.46 -16.98
N LYS A 167 -4.13 -16.48 -16.37
CA LYS A 167 -4.67 -17.17 -15.20
C LYS A 167 -4.86 -16.16 -14.05
N LEU A 168 -5.91 -16.33 -13.23
CA LEU A 168 -6.17 -15.59 -11.98
C LEU A 168 -4.90 -15.36 -11.14
N GLN A 169 -3.99 -16.33 -11.16
CA GLN A 169 -2.68 -16.27 -10.53
C GLN A 169 -1.86 -15.05 -10.95
N LEU A 170 -1.70 -14.78 -12.25
CA LEU A 170 -0.84 -13.71 -12.73
C LEU A 170 -1.42 -12.33 -12.39
N ALA A 171 -2.75 -12.16 -12.51
CA ALA A 171 -3.43 -10.96 -12.04
C ALA A 171 -3.20 -10.73 -10.53
N GLY A 172 -3.31 -11.80 -9.73
CA GLY A 172 -3.00 -11.76 -8.30
C GLY A 172 -1.55 -11.42 -7.99
N GLU A 173 -0.60 -11.95 -8.74
CA GLU A 173 0.83 -11.65 -8.59
C GLU A 173 1.11 -10.18 -8.94
N GLN A 174 0.50 -9.62 -9.99
CA GLN A 174 0.60 -8.18 -10.31
C GLN A 174 0.02 -7.30 -9.19
N VAL A 175 -1.16 -7.65 -8.66
CA VAL A 175 -1.76 -6.93 -7.52
C VAL A 175 -0.83 -6.98 -6.31
N LEU A 176 -0.23 -8.13 -6.02
CA LEU A 176 0.70 -8.30 -4.90
C LEU A 176 1.97 -7.45 -5.06
N ASN A 177 2.48 -7.32 -6.29
CA ASN A 177 3.60 -6.41 -6.57
C ASN A 177 3.24 -4.96 -6.21
N ILE A 178 2.03 -4.49 -6.55
CA ILE A 178 1.59 -3.15 -6.16
C ILE A 178 1.40 -3.03 -4.65
N LEU A 179 0.83 -4.05 -3.99
CA LEU A 179 0.60 -4.04 -2.54
C LEU A 179 1.89 -3.86 -1.75
N ILE A 180 2.96 -4.59 -2.10
CA ILE A 180 4.26 -4.41 -1.45
C ILE A 180 4.82 -3.02 -1.70
N ALA A 181 4.77 -2.56 -2.95
CA ALA A 181 5.30 -1.26 -3.32
C ALA A 181 4.58 -0.12 -2.56
N GLY A 182 3.25 -0.22 -2.42
CA GLY A 182 2.41 0.80 -1.78
C GLY A 182 2.40 0.76 -0.26
N ARG A 183 2.45 -0.43 0.36
CA ARG A 183 2.34 -0.59 1.81
C ARG A 183 3.59 -0.12 2.54
N ASP A 184 4.70 -0.85 2.38
CA ASP A 184 5.86 -0.71 3.26
C ASP A 184 6.57 0.64 3.06
N THR A 185 6.59 1.17 1.83
CA THR A 185 7.19 2.49 1.52
C THR A 185 6.39 3.66 2.11
N THR A 186 5.06 3.57 2.08
CA THR A 186 4.19 4.60 2.64
C THR A 186 4.22 4.57 4.15
N VAL A 187 4.26 3.38 4.77
CA VAL A 187 4.43 3.25 6.23
C VAL A 187 5.74 3.88 6.67
N ALA A 188 6.85 3.58 6.00
CA ALA A 188 8.13 4.21 6.31
C ALA A 188 8.03 5.75 6.23
N THR A 189 7.47 6.27 5.14
CA THR A 189 7.30 7.73 4.97
C THR A 189 6.45 8.34 6.10
N LEU A 190 5.33 7.72 6.46
CA LEU A 190 4.45 8.20 7.54
C LEU A 190 5.14 8.12 8.90
N SER A 191 5.78 7.00 9.22
CA SER A 191 6.53 6.83 10.47
C SER A 191 7.61 7.91 10.64
N TYR A 192 8.39 8.18 9.59
CA TYR A 192 9.42 9.22 9.62
C TYR A 192 8.80 10.62 9.73
N ALA A 193 7.77 10.92 8.94
CA ALA A 193 7.11 12.22 8.98
C ALA A 193 6.55 12.52 10.38
N PHE A 194 5.86 11.57 11.01
CA PHE A 194 5.34 11.76 12.36
C PHE A 194 6.45 11.86 13.40
N HIS A 195 7.53 11.06 13.28
CA HIS A 195 8.68 11.15 14.17
C HIS A 195 9.30 12.56 14.14
N LEU A 196 9.55 13.10 12.95
CA LEU A 196 10.11 14.44 12.76
C LEU A 196 9.16 15.54 13.23
N LEU A 197 7.86 15.43 12.92
CA LEU A 197 6.87 16.42 13.33
C LEU A 197 6.69 16.48 14.85
N LEU A 198 6.68 15.33 15.53
CA LEU A 198 6.57 15.27 16.99
C LEU A 198 7.82 15.82 17.69
N GLY A 199 9.00 15.69 17.08
CA GLY A 199 10.24 16.32 17.55
C GLY A 199 10.33 17.83 17.27
N ASN A 200 9.52 18.36 16.35
CA ASN A 200 9.58 19.75 15.88
C ASN A 200 8.22 20.46 16.00
N PRO A 201 7.79 20.84 17.21
CA PRO A 201 6.44 21.38 17.45
C PRO A 201 6.15 22.67 16.65
N LYS A 202 7.17 23.52 16.41
CA LYS A 202 7.03 24.72 15.58
C LYS A 202 6.68 24.39 14.13
N ILE A 203 7.31 23.35 13.57
CA ILE A 203 7.04 22.89 12.20
C ILE A 203 5.64 22.29 12.12
N LEU A 204 5.25 21.50 13.12
CA LEU A 204 3.90 20.96 13.22
C LEU A 204 2.83 22.05 13.30
N GLU A 205 3.07 23.12 14.05
CA GLU A 205 2.14 24.25 14.14
C GLU A 205 2.01 24.99 12.81
N CYS A 206 3.12 25.26 12.11
CA CYS A 206 3.08 25.83 10.76
C CYS A 206 2.31 24.95 9.77
N LEU A 207 2.53 23.64 9.81
CA LEU A 207 1.81 22.69 8.96
C LEU A 207 0.30 22.70 9.24
N ARG A 208 -0.10 22.72 10.52
CA ARG A 208 -1.52 22.82 10.92
C ARG A 208 -2.15 24.10 10.38
N ARG A 209 -1.47 25.24 10.54
CA ARG A 209 -1.96 26.52 10.01
C ARG A 209 -2.15 26.51 8.50
N GLU A 210 -1.22 25.90 7.73
CA GLU A 210 -1.41 25.75 6.29
C GLU A 210 -2.66 24.92 5.98
N ILE A 211 -2.82 23.76 6.65
CA ILE A 211 -3.97 22.88 6.45
C ILE A 211 -5.28 23.61 6.79
N ASP A 212 -5.34 24.30 7.93
CA ASP A 212 -6.51 25.06 8.37
C ASP A 212 -6.84 26.20 7.39
N THR A 213 -5.83 26.86 6.83
CA THR A 213 -6.01 27.95 5.85
C THR A 213 -6.54 27.44 4.51
N VAL A 214 -6.05 26.29 4.04
CA VAL A 214 -6.41 25.74 2.72
C VAL A 214 -7.74 25.00 2.76
N VAL A 215 -8.02 24.25 3.83
CA VAL A 215 -9.27 23.48 3.96
C VAL A 215 -10.40 24.36 4.50
N GLY A 216 -10.10 25.31 5.39
CA GLY A 216 -11.09 26.20 5.99
C GLY A 216 -12.18 25.42 6.74
N ASP A 217 -13.44 25.85 6.57
CA ASP A 217 -14.62 25.21 7.16
C ASP A 217 -15.12 23.99 6.36
N GLU A 218 -14.45 23.64 5.26
CA GLU A 218 -14.86 22.48 4.46
C GLU A 218 -14.62 21.18 5.22
N LYS A 219 -15.66 20.34 5.30
CA LYS A 219 -15.58 19.05 6.00
C LYS A 219 -14.73 18.01 5.27
N GLU A 220 -14.47 18.19 3.97
CA GLU A 220 -13.83 17.20 3.11
C GLU A 220 -12.58 17.75 2.42
N VAL A 221 -11.46 17.03 2.55
CA VAL A 221 -10.24 17.35 1.82
C VAL A 221 -10.37 16.90 0.37
N THR A 222 -10.18 17.82 -0.57
CA THR A 222 -10.21 17.55 -2.01
C THR A 222 -8.80 17.50 -2.60
N ARG A 223 -8.67 17.03 -3.86
CA ARG A 223 -7.38 17.07 -4.57
C ARG A 223 -6.88 18.50 -4.81
N VAL A 224 -7.80 19.44 -4.97
CA VAL A 224 -7.46 20.86 -5.16
C VAL A 224 -6.80 21.40 -3.90
N HIS A 225 -7.34 21.07 -2.72
CA HIS A 225 -6.72 21.43 -1.44
C HIS A 225 -5.30 20.88 -1.33
N ILE A 226 -5.09 19.60 -1.64
CA ILE A 226 -3.74 18.99 -1.57
C ILE A 226 -2.74 19.68 -2.51
N GLN A 227 -3.17 20.14 -3.68
CA GLN A 227 -2.31 20.88 -4.60
C GLN A 227 -1.91 22.26 -4.07
N GLN A 228 -2.71 22.84 -3.18
CA GLN A 228 -2.51 24.14 -2.55
C GLN A 228 -1.73 24.08 -1.22
N MET A 229 -1.18 22.91 -0.84
CA MET A 229 -0.40 22.72 0.39
C MET A 229 1.11 22.52 0.10
N PRO A 230 1.87 23.56 -0.29
CA PRO A 230 3.30 23.45 -0.57
C PRO A 230 4.13 23.11 0.67
N TYR A 231 3.76 23.58 1.87
CA TYR A 231 4.49 23.28 3.10
C TYR A 231 4.35 21.80 3.47
N LEU A 232 3.14 21.23 3.38
CA LEU A 232 2.95 19.77 3.50
C LEU A 232 3.85 19.00 2.53
N ARG A 233 3.96 19.45 1.27
CA ARG A 233 4.84 18.81 0.30
C ARG A 233 6.31 18.86 0.74
N ASN A 234 6.76 20.00 1.26
CA ASN A 234 8.13 20.15 1.75
C ASN A 234 8.40 19.24 2.95
N VAL A 235 7.47 19.17 3.91
CA VAL A 235 7.58 18.26 5.07
C VAL A 235 7.73 16.80 4.61
N LEU A 236 6.92 16.38 3.63
CA LEU A 236 7.00 15.01 3.09
C LEU A 236 8.28 14.76 2.29
N GLN A 237 8.82 15.76 1.60
CA GLN A 237 10.10 15.64 0.89
C GLN A 237 11.26 15.51 1.87
N GLU A 238 11.30 16.36 2.89
CA GLU A 238 12.33 16.31 3.93
C GLU A 238 12.29 14.98 4.68
N SER A 239 11.10 14.50 5.05
CA SER A 239 10.92 13.22 5.72
C SER A 239 11.50 12.05 4.92
N LYS A 240 11.42 12.11 3.58
CA LYS A 240 11.98 11.09 2.69
C LYS A 240 13.50 11.24 2.54
N ALA A 241 14.01 12.47 2.51
CA ALA A 241 15.44 12.74 2.46
C ALA A 241 16.14 12.21 3.72
N ASP A 242 15.60 12.51 4.90
CA ASP A 242 16.10 12.01 6.19
C ASP A 242 16.02 10.48 6.28
N GLN A 243 14.92 9.89 5.82
CA GLN A 243 14.78 8.44 5.73
C GLN A 243 15.90 7.82 4.88
N GLN A 244 16.28 8.45 3.77
CA GLN A 244 17.34 7.96 2.89
C GLN A 244 18.74 8.16 3.50
N ALA A 245 18.98 9.29 4.16
CA ALA A 245 20.28 9.59 4.79
C ALA A 245 20.63 8.62 5.92
N LEU A 246 19.64 8.03 6.58
CA LEU A 246 19.83 7.03 7.65
C LEU A 246 20.00 5.60 7.14
N GLN A 247 19.76 5.34 5.85
CA GLN A 247 20.07 4.04 5.26
C GLN A 247 21.56 4.01 4.91
N PRO A 248 22.36 3.08 5.45
CA PRO A 248 23.76 2.99 5.08
C PRO A 248 23.86 2.77 3.58
N ASP A 249 24.80 3.46 2.91
CA ASP A 249 25.15 3.25 1.51
C ASP A 249 25.55 1.78 1.31
N ILE A 250 24.59 0.95 0.90
CA ILE A 250 24.87 -0.39 0.40
C ILE A 250 25.27 -0.21 -1.07
N ARG A 251 26.55 0.10 -1.29
CA ARG A 251 27.21 -0.10 -2.59
C ARG A 251 27.58 -1.56 -2.78
#